data_AF-A0A7U9N5P0-F1
#
_entry.id   AF-A0A7U9N5P0-F1
#
_cell.length_a   1.000
_cell.length_b   1.000
_cell.length_c   1.000
_cell.angle_alpha   90.00
_cell.angle_beta   90.00
_cell.angle_gamma   90.00
#
_symmetry.space_group_name_H-M   'P 1'
#
loop_
_entity.id
_entity.type
_entity.pdbx_description
1 polymer ?
#
loop_
_entity_poly.entity_id
_entity_poly.type
_entity_poly.pdbx_seq_one_letter_code
_entity_poly.pdbx_strand_id
1 'polypeptide(L)'
;MSAAMIGIIVILVLVLIVIGCVAYGIMRVKNAVEDFSRDAFCTPDIREGFKQVEEEYASTPKSVSAMTSLYLPKIKRDFPEFQYDEMKVRAENVLTSYLIAVDRMNKGDLTEGNKELSDKLEMQIEMLKAAGQREHYKNIEIHRTEIADYKKRNGRCIITFQTALQYFHMLEDETGKLLEGSGEMLTQSRYNTDVIYIQDREKVEDERDLSLGINCPNCGAPIGGIGSKVCEYCGTPIVELNIYAWSFCNVTEAK
;
A
#
# COMPACT_ATOMS: atom_id res chain seq x y z
N MET A 1 -37.36 -68.96 -30.50
CA MET A 1 -36.75 -68.04 -29.52
C MET A 1 -37.81 -67.71 -28.48
N SER A 2 -37.56 -67.94 -27.19
CA SER A 2 -38.54 -67.66 -26.14
C SER A 2 -38.76 -66.15 -25.99
N ALA A 3 -39.98 -65.72 -25.63
CA ALA A 3 -40.32 -64.31 -25.45
C ALA A 3 -39.38 -63.59 -24.45
N ALA A 4 -38.87 -64.33 -23.45
CA ALA A 4 -37.86 -63.85 -22.51
C ALA A 4 -36.53 -63.49 -23.16
N MET A 5 -36.10 -64.26 -24.17
CA MET A 5 -34.85 -64.03 -24.90
C MET A 5 -34.91 -62.76 -25.76
N ILE A 6 -36.09 -62.47 -26.34
CA ILE A 6 -36.33 -61.24 -27.11
C ILE A 6 -36.32 -60.02 -26.16
N GLY A 7 -36.95 -60.13 -24.99
CA GLY A 7 -36.95 -59.06 -23.99
C GLY A 7 -35.54 -58.68 -23.50
N ILE A 8 -34.68 -59.68 -23.23
CA ILE A 8 -33.29 -59.45 -22.79
C ILE A 8 -32.47 -58.73 -23.89
N ILE A 9 -32.64 -59.12 -25.16
CA ILE A 9 -31.93 -58.49 -26.28
C ILE A 9 -32.35 -57.02 -26.42
N VAL A 10 -33.64 -56.71 -26.30
CA VAL A 10 -34.15 -55.33 -26.39
C VAL A 10 -33.59 -54.45 -25.26
N ILE A 11 -33.50 -54.98 -24.04
CA ILE A 11 -32.93 -54.26 -22.89
C ILE A 11 -31.43 -53.99 -23.10
N LEU A 12 -30.67 -54.98 -23.57
CA LEU A 12 -29.24 -54.81 -23.86
C LEU A 12 -28.97 -53.75 -24.93
N VAL A 13 -29.79 -53.71 -25.97
CA VAL A 13 -29.68 -52.68 -27.02
C VAL A 13 -29.98 -51.29 -26.46
N LEU A 14 -31.01 -51.14 -25.63
CA LEU A 14 -31.32 -49.86 -25.00
C LEU A 14 -30.20 -49.36 -24.07
N VAL A 15 -29.59 -50.26 -23.29
CA VAL A 15 -28.46 -49.92 -22.41
C VAL A 15 -27.24 -49.46 -23.22
N LEU A 16 -26.92 -50.14 -24.33
CA LEU A 16 -25.83 -49.74 -25.22
C LEU A 16 -26.06 -48.36 -25.84
N ILE A 17 -27.31 -48.05 -26.22
CA ILE A 17 -27.67 -46.72 -26.75
C ILE A 17 -27.45 -45.65 -25.68
N VAL A 18 -27.90 -45.89 -24.43
CA VAL A 18 -27.71 -44.95 -23.32
C VAL A 18 -26.22 -44.71 -23.04
N ILE A 19 -25.41 -45.78 -22.98
CA ILE A 19 -23.95 -45.67 -22.78
C ILE A 19 -23.31 -44.87 -23.93
N GLY A 20 -23.73 -45.13 -25.17
CA GLY A 20 -23.27 -44.39 -26.35
C GLY A 20 -23.62 -42.90 -26.27
N CYS A 21 -24.84 -42.55 -25.84
CA CYS A 21 -25.26 -41.16 -25.65
C CYS A 21 -24.49 -40.46 -24.54
N VAL A 22 -24.24 -41.13 -23.41
CA VAL A 22 -23.44 -40.57 -22.31
C VAL A 22 -21.99 -40.36 -22.74
N ALA A 23 -21.37 -41.35 -23.40
CA ALA A 23 -20.01 -41.23 -23.91
C ALA A 23 -19.89 -40.11 -24.96
N TYR A 24 -20.86 -40.00 -25.87
CA TYR A 24 -20.94 -38.91 -26.84
C TYR A 24 -21.09 -37.54 -26.16
N GLY A 25 -21.92 -37.44 -25.12
CA GLY A 25 -22.08 -36.23 -24.32
C GLY A 25 -20.79 -35.80 -23.62
N ILE A 26 -20.09 -36.74 -22.97
CA ILE A 26 -18.80 -36.48 -22.31
C ILE A 26 -17.73 -36.05 -23.33
N MET A 27 -17.65 -36.75 -24.48
CA MET A 27 -16.70 -36.38 -25.54
C MET A 27 -17.00 -35.01 -26.13
N ARG A 28 -18.28 -34.67 -26.33
CA ARG A 28 -18.69 -33.36 -26.88
C ARG A 28 -18.39 -32.23 -25.90
N VAL A 29 -18.62 -32.43 -24.61
CA VAL A 29 -18.25 -31.45 -23.57
C VAL A 29 -16.74 -31.27 -23.52
N LYS A 30 -15.97 -32.37 -23.53
CA LYS A 30 -14.50 -32.29 -23.52
C LYS A 30 -13.96 -31.52 -24.73
N ASN A 31 -14.42 -31.86 -25.94
CA ASN A 31 -14.00 -31.17 -27.15
C ASN A 31 -14.47 -29.70 -27.18
N ALA A 32 -15.68 -29.39 -26.72
CA ALA A 32 -16.18 -28.01 -26.67
C ALA A 32 -15.42 -27.14 -25.65
N VAL A 33 -14.98 -27.74 -24.54
CA VAL A 33 -14.14 -27.08 -23.52
C VAL A 33 -12.74 -26.84 -24.08
N GLU A 34 -12.17 -27.81 -24.82
CA GLU A 34 -10.88 -27.64 -25.52
C GLU A 34 -10.94 -26.58 -26.63
N ASP A 35 -12.04 -26.54 -27.40
CA ASP A 35 -12.25 -25.55 -28.47
C ASP A 35 -12.49 -24.13 -27.90
N PHE A 36 -13.27 -24.01 -26.82
CA PHE A 36 -13.48 -22.73 -26.12
C PHE A 36 -12.18 -22.20 -25.47
N SER A 37 -11.35 -23.10 -24.94
CA SER A 37 -10.03 -22.75 -24.39
C SER A 37 -9.10 -22.18 -25.48
N ARG A 38 -9.10 -22.80 -26.67
CA ARG A 38 -8.27 -22.36 -27.81
C ARG A 38 -8.71 -21.02 -28.37
N ASP A 39 -10.02 -20.80 -28.52
CA ASP A 39 -10.55 -19.56 -29.10
C ASP A 39 -10.50 -18.37 -28.14
N ALA A 40 -10.62 -18.58 -26.83
CA ALA A 40 -10.66 -17.50 -25.85
C ALA A 40 -9.30 -17.21 -25.17
N PHE A 41 -8.44 -18.21 -24.98
CA PHE A 41 -7.22 -18.09 -24.17
C PHE A 41 -5.93 -18.55 -24.87
N CYS A 42 -5.97 -18.96 -26.14
CA CYS A 42 -4.81 -19.41 -26.94
C CYS A 42 -3.92 -20.48 -26.26
N THR A 43 -4.43 -21.19 -25.25
CA THR A 43 -3.73 -22.23 -24.50
C THR A 43 -4.66 -23.45 -24.32
N PRO A 44 -4.12 -24.67 -24.29
CA PRO A 44 -4.93 -25.89 -24.20
C PRO A 44 -5.53 -26.12 -22.81
N ASP A 45 -5.10 -25.38 -21.77
CA ASP A 45 -5.61 -25.53 -20.40
C ASP A 45 -6.27 -24.25 -19.90
N ILE A 46 -7.58 -24.31 -19.71
CA ILE A 46 -8.41 -23.20 -19.20
C ILE A 46 -7.87 -22.66 -17.88
N ARG A 47 -7.30 -23.52 -17.02
CA ARG A 47 -6.74 -23.08 -15.74
C ARG A 47 -5.48 -22.22 -15.92
N GLU A 48 -4.67 -22.51 -16.92
CA GLU A 48 -3.50 -21.69 -17.25
C GLU A 48 -3.93 -20.36 -17.85
N GLY A 49 -4.94 -20.36 -18.74
CA GLY A 49 -5.50 -19.13 -19.30
C GLY A 49 -6.09 -18.19 -18.25
N PHE A 50 -6.83 -18.71 -17.27
CA PHE A 50 -7.34 -17.89 -16.16
C PHE A 50 -6.23 -17.34 -15.26
N LYS A 51 -5.21 -18.14 -14.95
CA LYS A 51 -4.05 -17.66 -14.18
C LYS A 51 -3.27 -16.58 -14.92
N GLN A 52 -3.06 -16.73 -16.22
CA GLN A 52 -2.34 -15.75 -17.03
C GLN A 52 -3.09 -14.41 -17.09
N VAL A 53 -4.41 -14.46 -17.23
CA VAL A 53 -5.26 -13.26 -17.18
C VAL A 53 -5.22 -12.63 -15.79
N GLU A 54 -5.30 -13.42 -14.73
CA GLU A 54 -5.21 -12.94 -13.34
C GLU A 54 -3.84 -12.30 -13.04
N GLU A 55 -2.74 -12.87 -13.54
CA GLU A 55 -1.39 -12.30 -13.47
C GLU A 55 -1.24 -10.99 -14.28
N GLU A 56 -1.85 -10.92 -15.47
CA GLU A 56 -1.83 -9.71 -16.31
C GLU A 56 -2.63 -8.57 -15.67
N TYR A 57 -3.79 -8.88 -15.07
CA TYR A 57 -4.54 -7.90 -14.28
C TYR A 57 -3.78 -7.48 -13.01
N ALA A 58 -3.12 -8.42 -12.33
CA ALA A 58 -2.35 -8.16 -11.11
C ALA A 58 -1.07 -7.33 -11.36
N SER A 59 -0.50 -7.43 -12.56
CA SER A 59 0.72 -6.70 -12.93
C SER A 59 0.47 -5.29 -13.48
N THR A 60 -0.79 -4.90 -13.70
CA THR A 60 -1.13 -3.56 -14.23
C THR A 60 -1.03 -2.49 -13.14
N PRO A 61 -0.17 -1.46 -13.30
CA PRO A 61 -0.01 -0.41 -12.30
C PRO A 61 -1.29 0.41 -12.08
N LYS A 62 -1.62 0.66 -10.81
CA LYS A 62 -2.71 1.59 -10.47
C LYS A 62 -2.38 3.02 -10.90
N SER A 63 -3.38 3.74 -11.40
CA SER A 63 -3.23 5.16 -11.75
C SER A 63 -3.29 6.05 -10.52
N VAL A 64 -2.41 7.06 -10.49
CA VAL A 64 -2.41 8.11 -9.48
C VAL A 64 -3.20 9.33 -9.94
N SER A 65 -3.76 10.07 -8.99
CA SER A 65 -4.31 11.41 -9.21
C SER A 65 -3.18 12.37 -9.57
N ALA A 66 -2.91 12.53 -10.87
CA ALA A 66 -1.83 13.36 -11.38
C ALA A 66 -2.18 14.86 -11.38
N MET A 67 -2.39 15.45 -10.20
CA MET A 67 -2.78 16.85 -10.03
C MET A 67 -1.59 17.80 -9.81
N THR A 68 -0.36 17.30 -9.97
CA THR A 68 0.89 18.08 -9.82
C THR A 68 0.89 19.36 -10.65
N SER A 69 0.47 19.30 -11.92
CA SER A 69 0.42 20.47 -12.80
C SER A 69 -0.50 21.59 -12.28
N LEU A 70 -1.52 21.24 -11.51
CA LEU A 70 -2.47 22.17 -10.91
C LEU A 70 -1.95 22.74 -9.58
N TYR A 71 -1.39 21.89 -8.72
CA TYR A 71 -1.02 22.27 -7.34
C TYR A 71 0.39 22.83 -7.23
N LEU A 72 1.35 22.32 -7.99
CA LEU A 72 2.75 22.75 -7.90
C LEU A 72 2.92 24.27 -8.12
N PRO A 73 2.27 24.92 -9.10
CA PRO A 73 2.36 26.37 -9.25
C PRO A 73 1.79 27.15 -8.05
N LYS A 74 0.75 26.61 -7.39
CA LYS A 74 0.17 27.23 -6.18
C LYS A 74 1.12 27.08 -5.00
N ILE A 75 1.68 25.88 -4.80
CA ILE A 75 2.67 25.60 -3.77
C ILE A 75 3.89 26.49 -3.96
N LYS A 76 4.44 26.59 -5.18
CA LYS A 76 5.60 27.46 -5.49
C LYS A 76 5.33 28.95 -5.29
N ARG A 77 4.07 29.39 -5.39
CA ARG A 77 3.70 30.77 -5.07
C ARG A 77 3.70 31.03 -3.57
N ASP A 78 3.22 30.06 -2.79
CA ASP A 78 3.18 30.13 -1.33
C ASP A 78 4.58 29.90 -0.71
N PHE A 79 5.38 29.02 -1.32
CA PHE A 79 6.67 28.52 -0.87
C PHE A 79 7.66 28.44 -2.06
N PRO A 80 8.27 29.58 -2.47
CA PRO A 80 9.20 29.61 -3.60
C PRO A 80 10.37 28.62 -3.48
N GLU A 81 10.84 28.38 -2.25
CA GLU A 81 11.94 27.49 -1.90
C GLU A 81 11.60 26.00 -1.96
N PHE A 82 10.33 25.63 -2.07
CA PHE A 82 9.89 24.22 -2.06
C PHE A 82 10.50 23.43 -3.22
N GLN A 83 11.34 22.42 -2.95
CA GLN A 83 11.94 21.58 -3.98
C GLN A 83 11.09 20.34 -4.24
N TYR A 84 10.35 20.34 -5.35
CA TYR A 84 9.40 19.27 -5.68
C TYR A 84 10.08 17.91 -5.85
N ASP A 85 11.12 17.82 -6.68
CA ASP A 85 11.77 16.55 -7.00
C ASP A 85 12.42 15.91 -5.76
N GLU A 86 13.02 16.73 -4.90
CA GLU A 86 13.56 16.27 -3.61
C GLU A 86 12.45 15.79 -2.68
N MET A 87 11.35 16.56 -2.55
CA MET A 87 10.24 16.18 -1.69
C MET A 87 9.54 14.91 -2.16
N LYS A 88 9.44 14.71 -3.47
CA LYS A 88 8.91 13.49 -4.08
C LYS A 88 9.75 12.27 -3.67
N VAL A 89 11.07 12.35 -3.81
CA VAL A 89 11.98 11.26 -3.40
C VAL A 89 11.87 10.98 -1.89
N ARG A 90 11.75 12.04 -1.07
CA ARG A 90 11.53 11.87 0.37
C ARG A 90 10.20 11.19 0.68
N ALA A 91 9.12 11.53 -0.03
CA ALA A 91 7.82 10.87 0.13
C ALA A 91 7.88 9.38 -0.21
N GLU A 92 8.60 9.02 -1.28
CA GLU A 92 8.84 7.63 -1.71
C GLU A 92 9.64 6.85 -0.66
N ASN A 93 10.68 7.45 -0.08
CA ASN A 93 11.49 6.86 0.99
C ASN A 93 10.70 6.69 2.30
N VAL A 94 9.89 7.68 2.67
CA VAL A 94 9.02 7.60 3.86
C VAL A 94 8.00 6.49 3.71
N LEU A 95 7.35 6.39 2.55
CA LEU A 95 6.41 5.29 2.28
C LEU A 95 7.11 3.93 2.37
N THR A 96 8.25 3.78 1.68
CA THR A 96 8.98 2.51 1.65
C THR A 96 9.46 2.10 3.05
N SER A 97 10.04 3.04 3.80
CA SER A 97 10.50 2.79 5.16
C SER A 97 9.35 2.52 6.13
N TYR A 98 8.19 3.16 5.95
CA TYR A 98 6.98 2.86 6.72
C TYR A 98 6.52 1.41 6.51
N LEU A 99 6.44 0.95 5.26
CA LEU A 99 6.06 -0.44 4.95
C LEU A 99 7.08 -1.46 5.51
N ILE A 100 8.37 -1.16 5.40
CA ILE A 100 9.44 -1.98 5.99
C ILE A 100 9.36 -2.00 7.52
N ALA A 101 9.03 -0.88 8.16
CA ALA A 101 8.89 -0.79 9.60
C ALA A 101 7.68 -1.59 10.12
N VAL A 102 6.58 -1.62 9.35
CA VAL A 102 5.44 -2.51 9.61
C VAL A 102 5.86 -3.97 9.50
N ASP A 103 6.53 -4.36 8.41
CA ASP A 103 7.01 -5.74 8.17
C ASP A 103 7.94 -6.24 9.28
N ARG A 104 8.92 -5.41 9.66
CA ARG A 104 9.88 -5.72 10.73
C ARG A 104 9.32 -5.53 12.13
N MET A 105 8.11 -4.98 12.27
CA MET A 105 7.51 -4.55 13.54
C MET A 105 8.43 -3.66 14.38
N ASN A 106 9.15 -2.76 13.71
CA ASN A 106 10.16 -1.91 14.34
C ASN A 106 10.04 -0.47 13.84
N LYS A 107 9.53 0.41 14.71
CA LYS A 107 9.40 1.85 14.41
C LYS A 107 10.72 2.54 14.06
N GLY A 108 11.86 1.99 14.49
CA GLY A 108 13.19 2.53 14.20
C GLY A 108 13.62 2.41 12.74
N ASP A 109 12.93 1.60 11.93
CA ASP A 109 13.18 1.49 10.49
C ASP A 109 12.58 2.69 9.70
N LEU A 110 11.71 3.51 10.31
CA LEU A 110 11.16 4.71 9.70
C LEU A 110 12.27 5.77 9.51
N THR A 111 12.55 6.16 8.26
CA THR A 111 13.69 7.02 7.94
C THR A 111 13.45 8.49 8.28
N GLU A 112 12.19 8.93 8.17
CA GLU A 112 11.79 10.32 8.37
C GLU A 112 10.32 10.38 8.78
N GLY A 113 9.95 11.39 9.55
CA GLY A 113 8.59 11.60 10.01
C GLY A 113 8.57 12.48 11.25
N ASN A 114 7.45 13.18 11.45
CA ASN A 114 7.19 13.82 12.73
C ASN A 114 6.70 12.78 13.76
N LYS A 115 6.45 13.25 14.98
CA LYS A 115 5.91 12.39 16.05
C LYS A 115 4.53 11.83 15.72
N GLU A 116 3.68 12.58 15.02
CA GLU A 116 2.35 12.09 14.61
C GLU A 116 2.45 10.84 13.73
N LEU A 117 3.35 10.84 12.74
CA LEU A 117 3.59 9.66 11.90
C LEU A 117 4.17 8.51 12.72
N SER A 118 5.12 8.79 13.60
CA SER A 118 5.75 7.78 14.45
C SER A 118 4.74 7.12 15.40
N ASP A 119 3.86 7.90 16.03
CA ASP A 119 2.81 7.41 16.92
C ASP A 119 1.79 6.55 16.15
N LYS A 120 1.42 6.93 14.92
CA LYS A 120 0.52 6.13 14.06
C LYS A 120 1.14 4.80 13.67
N LEU A 121 2.41 4.81 13.28
CA LEU A 121 3.15 3.58 12.95
C LEU A 121 3.25 2.65 14.17
N GLU A 122 3.56 3.19 15.35
CA GLU A 122 3.61 2.43 16.59
C GLU A 122 2.26 1.81 16.93
N MET A 123 1.18 2.58 16.81
CA MET A 123 -0.19 2.07 17.01
C MET A 123 -0.52 0.92 16.04
N GLN A 124 -0.17 1.04 14.76
CA GLN A 124 -0.39 -0.02 13.77
C GLN A 124 0.39 -1.30 14.13
N ILE A 125 1.66 -1.16 14.53
CA ILE A 125 2.49 -2.28 14.95
C ILE A 125 1.90 -2.95 16.20
N GLU A 126 1.46 -2.18 17.19
CA GLU A 126 0.85 -2.73 18.41
C GLU A 126 -0.49 -3.42 18.13
N MET A 127 -1.28 -2.92 17.17
CA MET A 127 -2.49 -3.62 16.71
C MET A 127 -2.17 -4.98 16.08
N LEU A 128 -1.16 -5.05 15.21
CA LEU A 128 -0.73 -6.31 14.59
C LEU A 128 -0.23 -7.30 15.65
N LYS A 129 0.58 -6.83 16.61
CA LYS A 129 1.04 -7.66 17.75
C LYS A 129 -0.12 -8.16 18.60
N ALA A 130 -1.07 -7.29 18.93
CA ALA A 130 -2.23 -7.67 19.73
C ALA A 130 -3.14 -8.69 19.01
N ALA A 131 -3.19 -8.63 17.68
CA ALA A 131 -3.89 -9.60 16.85
C ALA A 131 -3.09 -10.89 16.61
N GLY A 132 -1.82 -10.94 17.03
CA GLY A 132 -0.92 -12.06 16.72
C GLY A 132 -0.66 -12.20 15.22
N GLN A 133 -0.59 -11.07 14.51
CA GLN A 133 -0.46 -11.01 13.06
C GLN A 133 0.87 -10.37 12.65
N ARG A 134 1.39 -10.81 11.51
CA ARG A 134 2.56 -10.25 10.85
C ARG A 134 2.24 -9.95 9.40
N GLU A 135 2.48 -8.72 9.00
CA GLU A 135 2.19 -8.24 7.66
C GLU A 135 3.49 -8.06 6.89
N HIS A 136 3.65 -8.73 5.77
CA HIS A 136 4.89 -8.78 5.01
C HIS A 136 4.76 -8.05 3.67
N TYR A 137 5.79 -7.27 3.33
CA TYR A 137 5.87 -6.50 2.09
C TYR A 137 7.18 -6.84 1.36
N LYS A 138 7.11 -7.64 0.29
CA LYS A 138 8.30 -8.05 -0.48
C LYS A 138 8.35 -7.38 -1.85
N ASN A 139 9.56 -7.11 -2.31
CA ASN A 139 9.85 -6.52 -3.62
C ASN A 139 9.02 -5.24 -3.91
N ILE A 140 9.03 -4.31 -2.97
CA ILE A 140 8.39 -3.00 -3.13
C ILE A 140 9.02 -2.29 -4.34
N GLU A 141 8.20 -1.98 -5.33
CA GLU A 141 8.61 -1.22 -6.51
C GLU A 141 7.63 -0.08 -6.77
N ILE A 142 8.15 1.14 -6.84
CA ILE A 142 7.36 2.35 -7.05
C ILE A 142 7.25 2.62 -8.55
N HIS A 143 6.02 2.77 -9.03
CA HIS A 143 5.75 3.06 -10.44
C HIS A 143 5.64 4.56 -10.70
N ARG A 144 4.90 5.27 -9.85
CA ARG A 144 4.63 6.70 -10.05
C ARG A 144 4.23 7.40 -8.76
N THR A 145 4.78 8.58 -8.55
CA THR A 145 4.41 9.49 -7.45
C THR A 145 4.08 10.87 -8.00
N GLU A 146 2.94 11.43 -7.60
CA GLU A 146 2.46 12.75 -7.99
C GLU A 146 1.83 13.48 -6.79
N ILE A 147 1.70 14.80 -6.86
CA ILE A 147 0.88 15.55 -5.90
C ILE A 147 -0.59 15.29 -6.24
N ALA A 148 -1.31 14.72 -5.28
CA ALA A 148 -2.75 14.48 -5.38
C ALA A 148 -3.57 15.65 -4.84
N ASP A 149 -3.04 16.39 -3.85
CA ASP A 149 -3.78 17.45 -3.17
C ASP A 149 -2.88 18.49 -2.50
N TYR A 150 -3.42 19.69 -2.30
CA TYR A 150 -2.80 20.76 -1.51
C TYR A 150 -3.85 21.58 -0.77
N LYS A 151 -3.77 21.60 0.56
CA LYS A 151 -4.76 22.22 1.45
C LYS A 151 -4.09 23.08 2.52
N LYS A 152 -4.78 24.15 2.92
CA LYS A 152 -4.45 24.97 4.10
C LYS A 152 -5.53 24.78 5.15
N ARG A 153 -5.18 24.27 6.34
CA ARG A 153 -6.12 23.95 7.44
C ARG A 153 -5.42 24.23 8.77
N ASN A 154 -6.09 24.90 9.70
CA ASN A 154 -5.67 25.04 11.11
C ASN A 154 -4.20 25.45 11.29
N GLY A 155 -3.76 26.50 10.59
CA GLY A 155 -2.37 26.99 10.65
C GLY A 155 -1.33 26.11 9.92
N ARG A 156 -1.75 25.05 9.22
CA ARG A 156 -0.90 24.13 8.47
C ARG A 156 -1.15 24.20 6.97
N CYS A 157 -0.08 24.02 6.21
CA CYS A 157 -0.11 23.68 4.79
C CYS A 157 0.18 22.19 4.65
N ILE A 158 -0.69 21.47 3.95
CA ILE A 158 -0.62 20.03 3.76
C ILE A 158 -0.51 19.75 2.26
N ILE A 159 0.56 19.09 1.85
CA ILE A 159 0.72 18.56 0.49
C ILE A 159 0.58 17.04 0.60
N THR A 160 -0.31 16.46 -0.19
CA THR A 160 -0.51 15.01 -0.26
C THR A 160 0.16 14.48 -1.53
N PHE A 161 1.15 13.62 -1.36
CA PHE A 161 1.71 12.82 -2.44
C PHE A 161 0.95 11.51 -2.55
N GLN A 162 0.57 11.12 -3.76
CA GLN A 162 0.02 9.80 -4.02
C GLN A 162 1.02 8.98 -4.83
N THR A 163 1.38 7.82 -4.30
CA THR A 163 2.32 6.88 -4.91
C THR A 163 1.60 5.60 -5.28
N ALA A 164 1.73 5.19 -6.54
CA ALA A 164 1.37 3.85 -7.01
C ALA A 164 2.60 2.95 -6.96
N LEU A 165 2.45 1.77 -6.37
CA LEU A 165 3.51 0.79 -6.18
C LEU A 165 2.97 -0.64 -6.28
N GLN A 166 3.89 -1.55 -6.53
CA GLN A 166 3.67 -2.99 -6.46
C GLN A 166 4.50 -3.63 -5.37
N TYR A 167 4.00 -4.73 -4.82
CA TYR A 167 4.69 -5.59 -3.86
C TYR A 167 4.00 -6.95 -3.78
N PHE A 168 4.68 -7.95 -3.22
CA PHE A 168 4.02 -9.17 -2.74
C PHE A 168 3.59 -8.95 -1.29
N HIS A 169 2.31 -9.19 -1.01
CA HIS A 169 1.70 -8.98 0.30
C HIS A 169 1.30 -10.31 0.91
N MET A 170 1.63 -10.51 2.18
CA MET A 170 1.21 -11.67 2.96
C MET A 170 0.89 -11.24 4.38
N LEU A 171 -0.24 -11.69 4.89
CA LEU A 171 -0.59 -11.56 6.30
C LEU A 171 -0.52 -12.96 6.93
N GLU A 172 0.33 -13.13 7.93
CA GLU A 172 0.54 -14.39 8.64
C GLU A 172 0.08 -14.27 10.10
N ASP A 173 -0.35 -15.37 10.70
CA ASP A 173 -0.54 -15.45 12.15
C ASP A 173 0.77 -15.77 12.90
N GLU A 174 0.74 -15.81 14.23
CA GLU A 174 1.91 -16.15 15.06
C GLU A 174 2.49 -17.55 14.76
N THR A 175 1.70 -18.43 14.16
CA THR A 175 2.11 -19.80 13.79
C THR A 175 2.74 -19.87 12.40
N GLY A 176 2.76 -18.77 11.65
CA GLY A 176 3.24 -18.70 10.27
C GLY A 176 2.21 -19.20 9.26
N LYS A 177 0.94 -19.29 9.64
CA LYS A 177 -0.15 -19.64 8.71
C LYS A 177 -0.59 -18.38 7.98
N LEU A 178 -0.64 -18.47 6.65
CA LEU A 178 -1.16 -17.42 5.78
C LEU A 178 -2.66 -17.19 6.03
N LEU A 179 -3.01 -15.95 6.38
CA LEU A 179 -4.36 -15.45 6.58
C LEU A 179 -4.90 -14.75 5.33
N GLU A 180 -4.07 -13.91 4.71
CA GLU A 180 -4.44 -13.10 3.54
C GLU A 180 -3.21 -12.89 2.64
N GLY A 181 -3.46 -12.63 1.35
CA GLY A 181 -2.42 -12.36 0.36
C GLY A 181 -1.79 -13.60 -0.24
N SER A 182 -0.69 -13.41 -0.95
CA SER A 182 0.09 -14.46 -1.60
C SER A 182 1.52 -13.97 -1.83
N GLY A 183 2.49 -14.83 -1.56
CA GLY A 183 3.90 -14.55 -1.86
C GLY A 183 4.25 -14.63 -3.35
N GLU A 184 3.32 -15.10 -4.20
CA GLU A 184 3.53 -15.32 -5.62
C GLU A 184 2.71 -14.37 -6.51
N MET A 185 1.71 -13.69 -5.95
CA MET A 185 0.84 -12.78 -6.71
C MET A 185 1.18 -11.32 -6.40
N LEU A 186 1.45 -10.55 -7.45
CA LEU A 186 1.69 -9.12 -7.33
C LEU A 186 0.44 -8.40 -6.82
N THR A 187 0.63 -7.56 -5.81
CA THR A 187 -0.38 -6.64 -5.30
C THR A 187 -0.06 -5.24 -5.77
N GLN A 188 -1.04 -4.60 -6.40
CA GLN A 188 -0.95 -3.21 -6.87
C GLN A 188 -1.74 -2.32 -5.92
N SER A 189 -1.09 -1.33 -5.31
CA SER A 189 -1.72 -0.42 -4.36
C SER A 189 -1.34 1.04 -4.60
N ARG A 190 -2.09 1.93 -3.95
CA ARG A 190 -1.83 3.37 -3.93
C ARG A 190 -1.76 3.82 -2.50
N TYR A 191 -0.79 4.66 -2.19
CA TYR A 191 -0.64 5.23 -0.86
C TYR A 191 -0.60 6.74 -0.96
N ASN A 192 -1.23 7.40 0.01
CA ASN A 192 -1.14 8.81 0.24
C ASN A 192 -0.16 9.07 1.39
N THR A 193 0.83 9.92 1.12
CA THR A 193 1.80 10.39 2.09
C THR A 193 1.64 11.90 2.25
N ASP A 194 1.30 12.35 3.46
CA ASP A 194 1.07 13.77 3.74
C ASP A 194 2.33 14.42 4.33
N VAL A 195 2.75 15.52 3.73
CA VAL A 195 3.81 16.39 4.24
C VAL A 195 3.22 17.73 4.66
N ILE A 196 3.60 18.19 5.85
CA ILE A 196 3.06 19.39 6.46
C ILE A 196 4.12 20.45 6.68
N TYR A 197 3.67 21.70 6.60
CA TYR A 197 4.41 22.89 6.99
C TYR A 197 3.54 23.72 7.95
N ILE A 198 4.10 24.09 9.09
CA ILE A 198 3.40 24.87 10.12
C ILE A 198 3.60 26.37 9.84
N GLN A 199 2.55 27.07 9.44
CA GLN A 199 2.57 28.51 9.19
C GLN A 199 2.30 29.33 10.45
N ASP A 200 1.33 28.90 11.27
CA ASP A 200 0.86 29.66 12.44
C ASP A 200 0.65 28.70 13.62
N ARG A 201 1.55 28.78 14.60
CA ARG A 201 1.60 27.84 15.73
C ARG A 201 0.46 28.01 16.71
N GLU A 202 -0.05 29.23 16.86
CA GLU A 202 -1.14 29.52 17.79
C GLU A 202 -2.47 28.90 17.32
N LYS A 203 -2.53 28.51 16.04
CA LYS A 203 -3.69 27.87 15.42
C LYS A 203 -3.56 26.36 15.26
N VAL A 204 -2.42 25.78 15.65
CA VAL A 204 -2.18 24.33 15.56
C VAL A 204 -2.80 23.65 16.77
N GLU A 205 -3.86 22.86 16.54
CA GLU A 205 -4.60 22.17 17.61
C GLU A 205 -3.89 20.90 18.14
N ASP A 206 -2.97 20.30 17.37
CA ASP A 206 -2.21 19.11 17.80
C ASP A 206 -0.78 19.48 18.22
N GLU A 207 -0.49 19.37 19.53
CA GLU A 207 0.82 19.65 20.11
C GLU A 207 1.90 18.62 19.71
N ARG A 208 1.53 17.47 19.13
CA ARG A 208 2.50 16.44 18.70
C ARG A 208 3.33 16.87 17.49
N ASP A 209 2.79 17.77 16.67
CA ASP A 209 3.53 18.45 15.60
C ASP A 209 4.62 19.38 16.14
N LEU A 210 4.47 19.84 17.40
CA LEU A 210 5.44 20.66 18.09
C LEU A 210 6.50 19.83 18.85
N SER A 211 6.48 18.50 18.75
CA SER A 211 7.33 17.59 19.52
C SER A 211 8.80 17.51 19.05
N LEU A 212 9.36 18.59 18.52
CA LEU A 212 10.78 18.84 18.68
C LEU A 212 10.92 19.59 20.00
N GLY A 213 11.06 18.79 21.06
CA GLY A 213 11.09 19.24 22.44
C GLY A 213 11.95 20.48 22.58
N ILE A 214 11.32 21.55 23.05
CA ILE A 214 11.93 22.84 23.35
C ILE A 214 12.76 22.71 24.64
N ASN A 215 13.39 21.56 24.91
CA ASN A 215 14.24 21.33 26.06
C ASN A 215 15.67 21.24 25.58
N CYS A 216 16.56 21.98 26.25
CA CYS A 216 17.97 21.96 25.93
C CYS A 216 18.50 20.52 26.08
N PRO A 217 19.15 19.94 25.05
CA PRO A 217 19.67 18.57 25.12
C PRO A 217 20.80 18.41 26.16
N ASN A 218 21.41 19.52 26.58
CA ASN A 218 22.49 19.50 27.56
C ASN A 218 21.99 19.57 29.02
N CYS A 219 20.90 20.29 29.30
CA CYS A 219 20.46 20.51 30.69
C CYS A 219 18.97 20.24 30.96
N GLY A 220 18.20 19.89 29.94
CA GLY A 220 16.76 19.64 30.05
C GLY A 220 15.89 20.88 30.29
N ALA A 221 16.48 22.08 30.33
CA ALA A 221 15.74 23.31 30.59
C ALA A 221 14.85 23.72 29.39
N PRO A 222 13.65 24.26 29.64
CA PRO A 222 12.76 24.74 28.58
C PRO A 222 13.38 25.98 27.90
N ILE A 223 13.36 26.00 26.57
CA ILE A 223 13.89 27.07 25.72
C ILE A 223 12.74 28.05 25.44
N GLY A 224 12.91 29.33 25.77
CA GLY A 224 11.81 30.30 25.87
C GLY A 224 11.18 30.78 24.54
N GLY A 225 11.65 30.33 23.37
CA GLY A 225 11.08 30.77 22.10
C GLY A 225 12.06 30.71 20.92
N ILE A 226 11.48 30.80 19.73
CA ILE A 226 12.14 30.77 18.41
C ILE A 226 13.09 31.98 18.30
N GLY A 227 14.35 31.77 17.91
CA GLY A 227 15.37 32.81 17.79
C GLY A 227 16.57 32.63 18.73
N SER A 228 16.43 31.80 19.77
CA SER A 228 17.45 31.62 20.80
C SER A 228 18.54 30.65 20.32
N LYS A 229 19.64 31.19 19.79
CA LYS A 229 20.82 30.40 19.35
C LYS A 229 21.61 29.77 20.50
N VAL A 230 21.27 30.09 21.75
CA VAL A 230 21.97 29.64 22.95
C VAL A 230 20.96 29.43 24.08
N CYS A 231 21.11 28.34 24.83
CA CYS A 231 20.29 28.06 26.01
C CYS A 231 20.58 29.08 27.10
N GLU A 232 19.55 29.76 27.60
CA GLU A 232 19.66 30.76 28.67
C GLU A 232 20.13 30.17 30.00
N TYR A 233 19.98 28.86 30.20
CA TYR A 233 20.29 28.18 31.47
C TYR A 233 21.71 27.61 31.53
N CYS A 234 22.19 26.99 30.45
CA CYS A 234 23.48 26.30 30.45
C CYS A 234 24.47 26.83 29.40
N GLY A 235 24.07 27.82 28.60
CA GLY A 235 24.94 28.43 27.59
C GLY A 235 25.23 27.53 26.38
N THR A 236 24.59 26.36 26.26
CA THR A 236 24.78 25.49 25.09
C THR A 236 24.20 26.14 23.84
N PRO A 237 24.95 26.24 22.74
CA PRO A 237 24.42 26.67 21.46
C PRO A 237 23.28 25.73 21.04
N ILE A 238 22.09 26.29 20.86
CA ILE A 238 20.93 25.55 20.39
C ILE A 238 20.95 25.68 18.88
N VAL A 239 21.06 24.54 18.20
CA VAL A 239 20.73 24.47 16.78
C VAL A 239 19.21 24.54 16.74
N GLU A 240 18.67 25.64 16.20
CA GLU A 240 17.25 25.70 15.86
C GLU A 240 16.97 24.51 14.94
N LEU A 241 16.33 23.48 15.47
CA LEU A 241 15.64 22.51 14.64
C LEU A 241 14.61 23.33 13.87
N ASN A 242 14.76 23.34 12.55
CA ASN A 242 13.94 24.15 11.68
C ASN A 242 12.49 23.64 11.71
N ILE A 243 11.75 24.10 12.71
CA ILE A 243 10.29 24.09 12.86
C ILE A 243 9.52 24.70 11.68
N TYR A 244 10.22 25.36 10.75
CA TYR A 244 9.73 25.76 9.43
C TYR A 244 10.27 24.84 8.33
N ALA A 245 10.43 23.55 8.63
CA ALA A 245 10.76 22.52 7.65
C ALA A 245 9.54 21.63 7.41
N TRP A 246 9.42 21.21 6.15
CA TRP A 246 8.47 20.20 5.73
C TRP A 246 8.72 18.89 6.48
N SER A 247 7.68 18.35 7.10
CA SER A 247 7.74 17.08 7.84
C SER A 247 6.57 16.18 7.47
N PHE A 248 6.82 14.87 7.34
CA PHE A 248 5.78 13.90 7.04
C PHE A 248 5.00 13.52 8.29
N CYS A 249 3.66 13.53 8.20
CA CYS A 249 2.79 13.26 9.36
C CYS A 249 1.83 12.08 9.17
N ASN A 250 1.73 11.55 7.95
CA ASN A 250 0.73 10.55 7.63
C ASN A 250 1.15 9.69 6.44
N VAL A 251 0.89 8.39 6.54
CA VAL A 251 0.96 7.41 5.46
C VAL A 251 -0.32 6.60 5.52
N THR A 252 -1.07 6.54 4.43
CA THR A 252 -2.37 5.86 4.37
C THR A 252 -2.57 5.19 3.02
N GLU A 253 -3.14 3.99 3.01
CA GLU A 253 -3.51 3.34 1.75
C GLU A 253 -4.76 4.02 1.14
N ALA A 254 -4.66 4.39 -0.13
CA ALA A 254 -5.74 5.00 -0.91
C ALA A 254 -6.49 3.93 -1.71
N LYS A 255 -7.74 3.71 -1.34
CA LYS A 255 -8.65 2.76 -2.02
C LYS A 255 -9.08 3.29 -3.38
#